data_AF-A0AAJ0BTJ2-F1
#
_entry.id   AF-A0AAJ0BTJ2-F1
#
_cell.length_a   1.000
_cell.length_b   1.000
_cell.length_c   1.000
_cell.angle_alpha   90.00
_cell.angle_beta   90.00
_cell.angle_gamma   90.00
#
_symmetry.space_group_name_H-M   'P 1'
#
loop_
_entity.id
_entity.type
_entity.pdbx_description
1 polymer ?
#
loop_
_entity_poly.entity_id
_entity_poly.type
_entity_poly.pdbx_seq_one_letter_code
_entity_poly.pdbx_strand_id
1 'polypeptide(L)'
;MRLTLVGRCTITQRVPAPCHQRNDAPILTIPCQDISQTAKTAEQAAHALWHFAQTWFFEFPHYKPGDNRISPGAESYGSPYEPGFQRSLEDLGARYLHIRALGIVNGFRNCVLTPYLHKTYGIQIFGKVNDECIESVINAYSQQGHALYDISRPTNDPFPSPHMYGYLTEGPVLAALGVPVNYSEVSSAVAANSLTSHDMLLGGFLDSLAYVLDAGVKVHLVYGDRDYVCGSIGGERVSLAIPHARRSAFVEAGYAPLVTAVDGVAGHEVPSYQPVAAYESFRRATFDLDIATGLVPDVWHIKNVPSERPAARCYVLNPLTYLPEVWEMVEAGTAVVRDWFVVGGETGGEHGEPSDTTGELSEGL
;
A
#
# COMPACT_ATOMS: atom_id res chain seq x y z
N MET A 1 -25.24 -26.34 26.88
CA MET A 1 -23.95 -26.96 27.23
C MET A 1 -22.90 -25.86 27.17
N ARG A 2 -22.55 -25.23 28.30
CA ARG A 2 -21.49 -24.21 28.36
C ARG A 2 -20.16 -24.96 28.46
N LEU A 3 -19.32 -24.91 27.43
CA LEU A 3 -17.95 -25.39 27.53
C LEU A 3 -17.13 -24.32 28.26
N THR A 4 -16.91 -24.50 29.56
CA THR A 4 -15.95 -23.71 30.31
C THR A 4 -14.62 -24.47 30.26
N LEU A 5 -13.69 -24.03 29.41
CA LEU A 5 -12.30 -24.51 29.45
C LEU A 5 -11.61 -23.87 30.65
N VAL A 6 -11.69 -24.50 31.82
CA VAL A 6 -10.85 -24.18 32.99
C VAL A 6 -9.85 -25.30 33.16
N GLY A 7 -8.66 -25.15 32.58
CA GLY A 7 -7.52 -26.02 32.79
C GLY A 7 -6.35 -25.22 33.38
N ARG A 8 -5.53 -25.84 34.23
CA ARG A 8 -4.24 -25.25 34.66
C ARG A 8 -3.33 -25.16 33.43
N CYS A 9 -2.94 -23.95 33.04
CA CYS A 9 -1.90 -23.73 32.04
C CYS A 9 -0.55 -24.08 32.65
N THR A 10 0.02 -25.21 32.21
CA THR A 10 1.44 -25.48 32.38
C THR A 10 2.09 -25.23 31.02
N ILE A 11 2.81 -24.11 30.89
CA ILE A 11 3.60 -23.83 29.68
C ILE A 11 4.73 -24.86 29.67
N THR A 12 4.60 -25.87 28.81
CA THR A 12 5.71 -26.76 28.50
C THR A 12 6.49 -26.10 27.37
N GLN A 13 7.60 -25.42 27.70
CA GLN A 13 8.56 -24.99 26.69
C GLN A 13 9.11 -26.24 26.00
N ARG A 14 8.63 -26.53 24.79
CA ARG A 14 9.31 -27.48 23.91
C ARG A 14 10.62 -26.84 23.47
N VAL A 15 11.72 -27.57 23.64
CA VAL A 15 13.05 -27.18 23.15
C VAL A 15 12.94 -26.85 21.65
N PRO A 16 13.41 -25.68 21.19
CA PRO A 16 13.38 -25.33 19.78
C PRO A 16 14.11 -26.39 18.95
N ALA A 17 13.50 -26.82 17.85
CA ALA A 17 14.22 -27.62 16.87
C ALA A 17 15.39 -26.79 16.30
N PRO A 18 16.57 -27.40 16.06
CA PRO A 18 17.71 -26.68 15.51
C PRO A 18 17.40 -26.09 14.14
N CYS A 19 17.91 -24.88 13.90
CA CYS A 19 17.81 -24.12 12.65
C CYS A 19 18.60 -24.81 11.53
N HIS A 20 18.09 -25.92 10.99
CA HIS A 20 18.55 -26.40 9.71
C HIS A 20 17.61 -25.83 8.65
N GLN A 21 18.09 -24.81 7.92
CA GLN A 21 17.52 -24.47 6.64
C GLN A 21 17.60 -25.73 5.77
N ARG A 22 16.47 -26.40 5.55
CA ARG A 22 16.36 -27.25 4.37
C ARG A 22 16.39 -26.30 3.18
N ASN A 23 17.17 -26.64 2.16
CA ASN A 23 17.20 -25.90 0.89
C ASN A 23 15.86 -25.92 0.15
N ASP A 24 14.86 -26.62 0.70
CA ASP A 24 13.48 -26.60 0.26
C ASP A 24 12.81 -25.41 0.99
N ALA A 25 12.80 -24.23 0.38
CA ALA A 25 12.12 -23.08 0.95
C ALA A 25 10.63 -23.41 1.14
N PRO A 26 10.12 -23.53 2.37
CA PRO A 26 8.70 -23.74 2.57
C PRO A 26 7.93 -22.50 2.12
N ILE A 27 6.71 -22.70 1.61
CA ILE A 27 5.78 -21.64 1.20
C ILE A 27 5.46 -20.67 2.36
N LEU A 28 5.70 -21.09 3.61
CA LEU A 28 5.55 -20.29 4.82
C LEU A 28 6.83 -20.30 5.65
N THR A 29 7.29 -19.12 6.09
CA THR A 29 8.44 -18.96 6.98
C THR A 29 7.99 -18.51 8.37
N ILE A 30 8.60 -19.09 9.42
CA ILE A 30 8.47 -18.66 10.82
C ILE A 30 9.89 -18.32 11.31
N PRO A 31 10.09 -17.22 12.07
CA PRO A 31 11.42 -16.83 12.52
C PRO A 31 12.02 -17.90 13.45
N CYS A 32 13.25 -18.29 13.16
CA CYS A 32 13.96 -19.33 13.89
C CYS A 32 14.74 -18.82 15.13
N GLN A 33 14.67 -17.51 15.41
CA GLN A 33 15.31 -16.84 16.55
C GLN A 33 16.85 -16.94 16.59
N ASP A 34 17.49 -17.16 15.43
CA ASP A 34 18.95 -17.18 15.29
C ASP A 34 19.47 -15.86 14.71
N ILE A 35 20.24 -15.12 15.50
CA ILE A 35 20.82 -13.81 15.13
C ILE A 35 21.80 -13.90 13.95
N SER A 36 22.41 -15.07 13.73
CA SER A 36 23.36 -15.29 12.65
C SER A 36 22.70 -15.66 11.31
N GLN A 37 21.43 -16.06 11.33
CA GLN A 37 20.68 -16.54 10.16
C GLN A 37 19.46 -15.66 9.84
N THR A 38 19.52 -14.37 10.17
CA THR A 38 18.44 -13.43 9.90
C THR A 38 18.95 -12.12 9.29
N ALA A 39 18.07 -11.42 8.58
CA ALA A 39 18.37 -10.12 8.00
C ALA A 39 18.78 -9.11 9.08
N LYS A 40 19.73 -8.24 8.73
CA LYS A 40 20.20 -7.16 9.62
C LYS A 40 19.62 -5.80 9.32
N THR A 41 19.27 -5.60 8.07
CA THR A 41 18.65 -4.36 7.59
C THR A 41 17.41 -4.71 6.79
N ALA A 42 16.49 -3.77 6.70
CA ALA A 42 15.32 -3.93 5.88
C ALA A 42 15.65 -3.95 4.37
N GLU A 43 16.77 -3.36 3.95
CA GLU A 43 17.31 -3.58 2.59
C GLU A 43 17.60 -5.06 2.32
N GLN A 44 18.25 -5.77 3.26
CA GLN A 44 18.49 -7.21 3.11
C GLN A 44 17.18 -8.01 3.11
N ALA A 45 16.22 -7.63 3.95
CA ALA A 45 14.91 -8.27 3.98
C ALA A 45 14.15 -8.05 2.65
N ALA A 46 14.24 -6.85 2.07
CA ALA A 46 13.66 -6.51 0.78
C ALA A 46 14.24 -7.36 -0.36
N HIS A 47 15.56 -7.54 -0.38
CA HIS A 47 16.22 -8.45 -1.35
C HIS A 47 15.71 -9.89 -1.22
N ALA A 48 15.57 -10.41 0.01
CA ALA A 48 15.06 -11.75 0.25
C ALA A 48 13.60 -11.90 -0.22
N LEU A 49 12.75 -10.90 0.05
CA LEU A 49 11.36 -10.87 -0.39
C LEU A 49 11.25 -10.80 -1.93
N TRP A 50 12.15 -10.08 -2.59
CA TRP A 50 12.24 -10.05 -4.05
C TRP A 50 12.57 -11.43 -4.63
N HIS A 51 13.58 -12.12 -4.09
CA HIS A 51 13.93 -13.48 -4.53
C HIS A 51 12.77 -14.47 -4.30
N PHE A 52 12.06 -14.34 -3.18
CA PHE A 52 10.85 -15.12 -2.93
C PHE A 52 9.78 -14.84 -3.99
N ALA A 53 9.48 -13.57 -4.29
CA ALA A 53 8.47 -13.21 -5.27
C ALA A 53 8.81 -13.73 -6.67
N GLN A 54 10.07 -13.62 -7.09
CA GLN A 54 10.53 -14.17 -8.38
C GLN A 54 10.31 -15.69 -8.46
N THR A 55 10.68 -16.41 -7.39
CA THR A 55 10.50 -17.86 -7.30
C THR A 55 9.01 -18.22 -7.28
N TRP A 56 8.20 -17.50 -6.50
CA TRP A 56 6.76 -17.73 -6.39
C TRP A 56 6.06 -17.60 -7.74
N PHE A 57 6.29 -16.52 -8.48
CA PHE A 57 5.64 -16.35 -9.79
C PHE A 57 6.23 -17.26 -10.88
N PHE A 58 7.42 -17.80 -10.68
CA PHE A 58 7.99 -18.82 -11.54
C PHE A 58 7.32 -20.19 -11.30
N GLU A 59 7.22 -20.62 -10.04
CA GLU A 59 6.61 -21.91 -9.65
C GLU A 59 5.08 -21.90 -9.79
N PHE A 60 4.45 -20.75 -9.55
CA PHE A 60 2.99 -20.58 -9.60
C PHE A 60 2.58 -19.52 -10.65
N PRO A 61 2.81 -19.77 -11.95
CA PRO A 61 2.57 -18.79 -13.00
C PRO A 61 1.09 -18.39 -13.15
N HIS A 62 0.16 -19.22 -12.69
CA HIS A 62 -1.28 -18.94 -12.71
C HIS A 62 -1.72 -17.88 -11.68
N TYR A 63 -0.91 -17.61 -10.66
CA TYR A 63 -1.14 -16.48 -9.75
C TYR A 63 -0.50 -15.18 -10.23
N LYS A 64 0.20 -15.21 -11.38
CA LYS A 64 0.76 -14.00 -11.95
C LYS A 64 -0.36 -13.10 -12.48
N PRO A 65 -0.43 -11.83 -12.06
CA PRO A 65 -1.42 -10.88 -12.58
C PRO A 65 -1.29 -10.72 -14.09
N GLY A 66 -2.42 -10.65 -14.80
CA GLY A 66 -2.44 -10.53 -16.26
C GLY A 66 -1.78 -9.26 -16.80
N ASP A 67 -1.73 -8.20 -16.00
CA ASP A 67 -1.04 -6.94 -16.29
C ASP A 67 0.40 -6.89 -15.75
N ASN A 68 0.90 -8.00 -15.19
CA ASN A 68 2.20 -8.13 -14.51
C ASN A 68 2.41 -7.15 -13.34
N ARG A 69 1.33 -6.64 -12.74
CA ARG A 69 1.42 -5.69 -11.64
C ARG A 69 0.98 -6.26 -10.30
N ILE A 70 1.73 -5.95 -9.25
CA ILE A 70 1.43 -6.31 -7.87
C ILE A 70 1.17 -5.08 -7.01
N SER A 71 0.41 -5.26 -5.94
CA SER A 71 0.11 -4.22 -4.96
C SER A 71 0.51 -4.68 -3.55
N PRO A 72 1.77 -4.49 -3.15
CA PRO A 72 2.22 -4.82 -1.80
C PRO A 72 1.62 -3.86 -0.77
N GLY A 73 1.25 -4.43 0.37
CA GLY A 73 0.76 -3.71 1.54
C GLY A 73 1.54 -4.13 2.78
N ALA A 74 1.80 -3.19 3.68
CA ALA A 74 2.45 -3.48 4.96
C ALA A 74 2.04 -2.50 6.05
N GLU A 75 2.43 -2.81 7.28
CA GLU A 75 2.09 -2.06 8.48
C GLU A 75 3.35 -1.74 9.30
N SER A 76 3.34 -0.61 10.02
CA SER A 76 4.33 -0.31 11.05
C SER A 76 5.76 -0.34 10.52
N TYR A 77 6.66 -1.11 11.15
CA TYR A 77 8.03 -1.33 10.72
C TYR A 77 8.16 -2.13 9.42
N GLY A 78 7.16 -2.97 9.08
CA GLY A 78 7.16 -3.76 7.85
C GLY A 78 6.88 -2.93 6.60
N SER A 79 6.57 -1.65 6.78
CA SER A 79 6.36 -0.70 5.70
C SER A 79 7.54 -0.71 4.72
N PRO A 80 7.31 -0.83 3.40
CA PRO A 80 8.34 -0.92 2.34
C PRO A 80 9.10 0.39 2.09
N TYR A 81 9.23 1.18 3.15
CA TYR A 81 9.96 2.43 3.29
C TYR A 81 11.45 2.30 3.03
N GLU A 82 11.93 1.08 3.04
CA GLU A 82 13.35 0.82 3.07
C GLU A 82 13.91 0.86 1.65
N PRO A 83 14.90 1.73 1.38
CA PRO A 83 15.38 2.01 0.03
C PRO A 83 15.92 0.81 -0.77
N GLY A 84 15.93 -0.37 -0.15
CA GLY A 84 16.26 -1.65 -0.75
C GLY A 84 15.16 -2.31 -1.57
N PHE A 85 13.88 -1.95 -1.45
CA PHE A 85 12.84 -2.67 -2.24
C PHE A 85 12.91 -2.37 -3.74
N GLN A 86 13.58 -1.29 -4.15
CA GLN A 86 13.70 -0.91 -5.55
C GLN A 86 15.12 -0.86 -6.10
N ARG A 87 16.14 -0.58 -5.27
CA ARG A 87 17.53 -0.54 -5.76
C ARG A 87 18.07 -1.90 -6.23
N SER A 88 17.45 -3.01 -5.82
CA SER A 88 17.85 -4.37 -6.24
C SER A 88 17.31 -4.79 -7.61
N LEU A 89 16.50 -3.95 -8.26
CA LEU A 89 15.69 -4.35 -9.41
C LEU A 89 16.38 -4.19 -10.77
N GLU A 90 17.51 -3.49 -10.84
CA GLU A 90 18.10 -3.09 -12.12
C GLU A 90 19.21 -4.02 -12.63
N ASP A 91 19.81 -4.87 -11.80
CA ASP A 91 21.15 -5.43 -12.10
C ASP A 91 21.20 -6.93 -12.49
N LEU A 92 20.08 -7.67 -12.54
CA LEU A 92 20.13 -9.15 -12.60
C LEU A 92 19.29 -9.85 -13.68
N GLY A 93 18.98 -9.20 -14.82
CA GLY A 93 18.26 -9.87 -15.92
C GLY A 93 16.92 -10.53 -15.49
N ALA A 94 16.37 -10.04 -14.37
CA ALA A 94 15.19 -10.59 -13.72
C ALA A 94 13.92 -10.15 -14.46
N ARG A 95 12.84 -10.93 -14.32
CA ARG A 95 11.53 -10.52 -14.86
C ARG A 95 10.99 -9.37 -14.02
N TYR A 96 10.80 -8.20 -14.64
CA TYR A 96 10.21 -7.04 -13.98
C TYR A 96 8.82 -7.38 -13.43
N LEU A 97 8.66 -7.29 -12.11
CA LEU A 97 7.37 -7.21 -11.45
C LEU A 97 7.10 -5.72 -11.24
N HIS A 98 6.01 -5.23 -11.82
CA HIS A 98 5.67 -3.82 -11.71
C HIS A 98 4.84 -3.58 -10.46
N ILE A 99 5.18 -2.56 -9.67
CA ILE A 99 4.34 -2.16 -8.54
C ILE A 99 3.26 -1.22 -9.07
N ARG A 100 1.99 -1.54 -8.79
CA ARG A 100 0.84 -0.71 -9.17
C ARG A 100 0.45 0.26 -8.08
N ALA A 101 0.32 -0.25 -6.87
CA ALA A 101 -0.04 0.53 -5.71
C ALA A 101 0.69 0.00 -4.48
N LEU A 102 1.18 0.92 -3.64
CA LEU A 102 1.85 0.66 -2.39
C LEU A 102 0.93 1.06 -1.24
N GLY A 103 0.54 0.10 -0.41
CA GLY A 103 -0.30 0.32 0.76
C GLY A 103 0.49 0.33 2.04
N ILE A 104 0.30 1.37 2.84
CA ILE A 104 1.07 1.51 4.07
C ILE A 104 0.16 1.93 5.21
N VAL A 105 0.00 1.04 6.17
CA VAL A 105 -0.85 1.22 7.35
C VAL A 105 0.02 1.60 8.54
N ASN A 106 -0.30 2.72 9.20
CA ASN A 106 0.35 3.14 10.44
C ASN A 106 1.87 3.01 10.39
N GLY A 107 2.46 3.41 9.26
CA GLY A 107 3.86 3.14 9.00
C GLY A 107 4.77 4.00 9.86
N PHE A 108 5.81 3.35 10.39
CA PHE A 108 6.80 3.96 11.28
C PHE A 108 7.66 4.99 10.55
N ARG A 109 8.01 6.08 11.23
CA ARG A 109 8.81 7.16 10.65
C ARG A 109 10.17 7.28 11.31
N ASN A 110 11.16 7.72 10.55
CA ASN A 110 12.46 8.10 11.07
C ASN A 110 12.33 9.20 12.17
N CYS A 111 13.08 9.02 13.26
CA CYS A 111 13.29 9.89 14.41
C CYS A 111 13.47 11.39 14.11
N VAL A 112 13.88 11.75 12.90
CA VAL A 112 14.22 13.14 12.55
C VAL A 112 13.00 14.07 12.46
N LEU A 113 11.78 13.55 12.32
CA LEU A 113 10.53 14.35 12.24
C LEU A 113 9.82 14.55 13.60
N THR A 114 10.51 14.25 14.71
CA THR A 114 9.94 14.13 16.07
C THR A 114 9.99 15.38 16.99
N PRO A 115 9.78 16.65 16.56
CA PRO A 115 9.64 17.72 17.56
C PRO A 115 8.26 17.81 18.25
N TYR A 116 7.23 17.04 17.86
CA TYR A 116 5.84 17.41 18.18
C TYR A 116 4.99 16.47 19.04
N LEU A 117 5.38 15.21 19.28
CA LEU A 117 4.68 14.38 20.29
C LEU A 117 4.71 15.06 21.68
N HIS A 118 5.76 15.86 21.93
CA HIS A 118 5.94 16.70 23.11
C HIS A 118 4.79 17.71 23.33
N LYS A 119 4.28 18.34 22.27
CA LYS A 119 3.33 19.46 22.38
C LYS A 119 1.88 19.01 22.52
N THR A 120 1.54 17.85 21.97
CA THR A 120 0.17 17.30 22.01
C THR A 120 -0.15 16.57 23.32
N TYR A 121 0.86 15.94 23.95
CA TYR A 121 0.65 15.10 25.15
C TYR A 121 1.40 15.56 26.41
N GLY A 122 2.14 16.68 26.36
CA GLY A 122 2.75 17.28 27.56
C GLY A 122 3.94 16.51 28.17
N ILE A 123 4.59 15.63 27.40
CA ILE A 123 5.69 14.77 27.88
C ILE A 123 7.03 15.47 27.66
N GLN A 124 7.75 15.83 28.73
CA GLN A 124 9.10 16.42 28.65
C GLN A 124 10.16 15.36 28.32
N ILE A 125 10.97 15.62 27.29
CA ILE A 125 12.10 14.77 26.88
C ILE A 125 13.37 15.59 27.09
N PHE A 126 14.32 15.07 27.86
CA PHE A 126 15.62 15.68 28.10
C PHE A 126 16.72 14.85 27.42
N GLY A 127 17.33 15.38 26.35
CA GLY A 127 18.64 14.94 25.84
C GLY A 127 18.80 14.88 24.30
N LYS A 128 19.85 14.16 23.82
CA LYS A 128 20.33 14.15 22.42
C LYS A 128 19.70 13.03 21.58
N VAL A 129 19.39 13.38 20.33
CA VAL A 129 18.55 12.70 19.31
C VAL A 129 18.96 11.28 18.88
N ASN A 130 20.03 10.68 19.41
CA ASN A 130 20.59 9.46 18.82
C ASN A 130 20.04 8.15 19.42
N ASP A 131 19.82 8.08 20.74
CA ASP A 131 19.23 6.90 21.43
C ASP A 131 17.90 7.21 22.13
N GLU A 132 17.61 8.50 22.36
CA GLU A 132 16.50 8.95 23.19
C GLU A 132 15.21 9.24 22.40
N CYS A 133 15.25 9.14 21.06
CA CYS A 133 14.18 9.68 20.23
C CYS A 133 12.87 8.84 20.26
N ILE A 134 12.98 7.53 20.48
CA ILE A 134 11.83 6.61 20.43
C ILE A 134 11.58 5.97 21.79
N GLU A 135 12.56 5.23 22.33
CA GLU A 135 12.33 4.41 23.51
C GLU A 135 11.98 5.25 24.74
N SER A 136 12.65 6.37 24.98
CA SER A 136 12.40 7.18 26.17
C SER A 136 10.97 7.73 26.23
N VAL A 137 10.44 8.18 25.07
CA VAL A 137 9.11 8.78 24.94
C VAL A 137 8.01 7.74 24.99
N ILE A 138 8.22 6.63 24.27
CA ILE A 138 7.30 5.50 24.25
C ILE A 138 7.22 4.86 25.63
N ASN A 139 8.36 4.65 26.30
CA ASN A 139 8.40 4.09 27.64
C ASN A 139 7.74 5.03 28.65
N ALA A 140 7.99 6.34 28.57
CA ALA A 140 7.35 7.32 29.45
C ALA A 140 5.82 7.41 29.26
N TYR A 141 5.33 7.25 28.04
CA TYR A 141 3.89 7.21 27.76
C TYR A 141 3.27 5.91 28.27
N SER A 142 3.91 4.76 28.00
CA SER A 142 3.45 3.44 28.47
C SER A 142 3.40 3.34 29.99
N GLN A 143 4.38 3.94 30.70
CA GLN A 143 4.40 3.97 32.17
C GLN A 143 3.22 4.72 32.81
N GLN A 144 2.49 5.54 32.04
CA GLN A 144 1.26 6.20 32.49
C GLN A 144 0.03 5.29 32.41
N GLY A 145 0.19 4.05 31.93
CA GLY A 145 -0.89 3.06 31.83
C GLY A 145 -1.69 3.13 30.54
N HIS A 146 -1.22 3.87 29.53
CA HIS A 146 -1.84 3.97 28.21
C HIS A 146 -1.23 2.97 27.21
N ALA A 147 -2.04 2.41 26.32
CA ALA A 147 -1.56 1.55 25.25
C ALA A 147 -0.89 2.36 24.14
N LEU A 148 0.20 1.80 23.61
CA LEU A 148 0.97 2.40 22.52
C LEU A 148 0.23 2.36 21.18
N TYR A 149 -0.63 1.35 21.01
CA TYR A 149 -1.31 1.08 19.74
C TYR A 149 -2.76 1.60 19.70
N ASP A 150 -3.29 2.08 20.82
CA ASP A 150 -4.57 2.81 20.89
C ASP A 150 -4.59 3.66 22.17
N ILE A 151 -4.49 4.98 22.03
CA ILE A 151 -4.47 5.94 23.14
C ILE A 151 -5.71 5.87 24.05
N SER A 152 -6.81 5.29 23.56
CA SER A 152 -8.05 5.10 24.32
C SER A 152 -8.05 3.86 25.21
N ARG A 153 -7.01 3.02 25.12
CA ARG A 153 -6.91 1.73 25.82
C ARG A 153 -5.83 1.73 26.89
N PRO A 154 -5.98 0.89 27.94
CA PRO A 154 -4.91 0.67 28.90
C PRO A 154 -3.80 -0.20 28.30
N THR A 155 -2.57 -0.08 28.80
CA THR A 155 -1.38 -0.79 28.30
C THR A 155 -1.53 -2.32 28.20
N ASN A 156 -2.38 -2.91 29.03
CA ASN A 156 -2.61 -4.34 29.09
C ASN A 156 -3.84 -4.82 28.29
N ASP A 157 -4.45 -3.96 27.47
CA ASP A 157 -5.53 -4.38 26.57
C ASP A 157 -4.96 -5.25 25.44
N PRO A 158 -5.33 -6.53 25.34
CA PRO A 158 -4.79 -7.45 24.34
C PRO A 158 -5.55 -7.30 23.02
N PHE A 159 -5.74 -6.06 22.55
CA PHE A 159 -6.42 -5.81 21.28
C PHE A 159 -5.40 -5.61 20.14
N PRO A 160 -5.60 -6.25 18.98
CA PRO A 160 -6.66 -7.23 18.67
C PRO A 160 -6.46 -8.56 19.39
N SER A 161 -7.55 -9.32 19.55
CA SER A 161 -7.53 -10.52 20.38
C SER A 161 -6.48 -11.54 19.90
N PRO A 162 -5.54 -11.97 20.77
CA PRO A 162 -4.36 -12.77 20.39
C PRO A 162 -4.69 -14.26 20.16
N HIS A 163 -5.94 -14.62 19.87
CA HIS A 163 -6.37 -16.02 19.72
C HIS A 163 -5.55 -16.77 18.66
N MET A 164 -5.12 -16.07 17.60
CA MET A 164 -4.28 -16.63 16.55
C MET A 164 -2.96 -17.20 17.09
N TYR A 165 -2.35 -16.55 18.09
CA TYR A 165 -1.06 -16.99 18.62
C TYR A 165 -1.17 -18.36 19.28
N GLY A 166 -2.26 -18.60 20.03
CA GLY A 166 -2.54 -19.92 20.58
C GLY A 166 -2.74 -20.96 19.49
N TYR A 167 -3.57 -20.65 18.49
CA TYR A 167 -3.85 -21.55 17.37
C TYR A 167 -2.59 -21.95 16.60
N LEU A 168 -1.69 -21.00 16.34
CA LEU A 168 -0.43 -21.26 15.61
C LEU A 168 0.60 -22.05 16.42
N THR A 169 0.38 -22.26 17.73
CA THR A 169 1.22 -23.16 18.54
C THR A 169 0.71 -24.60 18.58
N GLU A 170 -0.47 -24.88 18.02
CA GLU A 170 -1.05 -26.23 18.03
C GLU A 170 -0.24 -27.18 17.13
N GLY A 171 0.08 -28.37 17.67
CA GLY A 171 0.87 -29.38 16.95
C GLY A 171 0.29 -29.77 15.57
N PRO A 172 -1.01 -30.05 15.44
CA PRO A 172 -1.64 -30.32 14.14
C PRO A 172 -1.55 -29.14 13.17
N VAL A 173 -1.62 -27.90 13.66
CA VAL A 173 -1.52 -26.69 12.84
C VAL A 173 -0.10 -26.54 12.30
N LEU A 174 0.91 -26.59 13.17
CA LEU A 174 2.32 -26.53 12.75
C LEU A 174 2.68 -27.66 11.78
N ALA A 175 2.17 -28.88 12.02
CA ALA A 175 2.38 -30.01 11.12
C ALA A 175 1.72 -29.77 9.74
N ALA A 176 0.53 -29.20 9.69
CA ALA A 176 -0.15 -28.86 8.44
C ALA A 176 0.56 -27.74 7.67
N LEU A 177 1.16 -26.78 8.38
CA LEU A 177 1.98 -25.72 7.78
C LEU A 177 3.35 -26.21 7.29
N GLY A 178 3.80 -27.38 7.75
CA GLY A 178 5.09 -27.98 7.35
C GLY A 178 6.31 -27.21 7.84
N VAL A 179 6.15 -26.35 8.85
CA VAL A 179 7.21 -25.49 9.37
C VAL A 179 8.11 -26.26 10.35
N PRO A 180 9.45 -26.13 10.26
CA PRO A 180 10.37 -26.90 11.10
C PRO A 180 10.59 -26.31 12.49
N VAL A 181 10.01 -25.15 12.80
CA VAL A 181 10.25 -24.39 14.03
C VAL A 181 8.94 -24.10 14.78
N ASN A 182 9.07 -23.82 16.08
CA ASN A 182 7.93 -23.38 16.89
C ASN A 182 7.49 -21.98 16.47
N TYR A 183 6.18 -21.74 16.50
CA TYR A 183 5.63 -20.41 16.25
C TYR A 183 6.15 -19.40 17.27
N SER A 184 6.53 -18.23 16.76
CA SER A 184 6.77 -17.02 17.53
C SER A 184 6.25 -15.85 16.72
N GLU A 185 5.54 -14.94 17.39
CA GLU A 185 4.93 -13.77 16.76
C GLU A 185 5.99 -12.72 16.42
N VAL A 186 6.90 -12.44 17.36
CA VAL A 186 8.08 -11.57 17.16
C VAL A 186 9.39 -12.35 17.16
N SER A 187 10.41 -11.78 16.52
CA SER A 187 11.79 -12.26 16.63
C SER A 187 12.72 -11.29 17.34
N SER A 188 13.21 -11.69 18.51
CA SER A 188 14.21 -10.93 19.25
C SER A 188 15.55 -10.88 18.50
N ALA A 189 15.86 -11.91 17.72
CA ALA A 189 17.05 -11.95 16.88
C ALA A 189 16.99 -10.91 15.75
N VAL A 190 15.84 -10.82 15.05
CA VAL A 190 15.61 -9.77 14.05
C VAL A 190 15.69 -8.39 14.70
N ALA A 191 14.96 -8.19 15.81
CA ALA A 191 14.93 -6.90 16.50
C ALA A 191 16.33 -6.44 16.96
N ALA A 192 17.13 -7.34 17.54
CA ALA A 192 18.50 -7.04 17.95
C ALA A 192 19.39 -6.67 16.77
N ASN A 193 19.28 -7.39 15.65
CA ASN A 193 20.05 -7.06 14.45
C ASN A 193 19.64 -5.71 13.86
N SER A 194 18.35 -5.39 13.77
CA SER A 194 17.86 -4.08 13.30
C SER A 194 18.30 -2.92 14.20
N LEU A 195 18.30 -3.12 15.52
CA LEU A 195 18.78 -2.11 16.47
C LEU A 195 20.29 -1.88 16.33
N THR A 196 21.08 -2.96 16.27
CA THR A 196 22.55 -2.85 16.18
C THR A 196 23.03 -2.33 14.83
N SER A 197 22.29 -2.57 13.75
CA SER A 197 22.56 -2.00 12.43
C SER A 197 22.08 -0.55 12.31
N HIS A 198 21.34 -0.02 13.30
CA HIS A 198 20.73 1.29 13.28
C HIS A 198 19.79 1.48 12.07
N ASP A 199 19.13 0.40 11.65
CA ASP A 199 18.25 0.35 10.49
C ASP A 199 17.19 1.46 10.54
N MET A 200 16.61 1.69 11.72
CA MET A 200 15.61 2.74 11.97
C MET A 200 16.10 4.18 11.76
N LEU A 201 17.41 4.40 11.76
CA LEU A 201 18.04 5.71 11.56
C LEU A 201 18.49 5.93 10.12
N LEU A 202 18.40 4.91 9.26
CA LEU A 202 18.74 5.04 7.85
C LEU A 202 17.84 6.07 7.17
N GLY A 203 18.47 6.92 6.36
CA GLY A 203 17.79 7.97 5.60
C GLY A 203 17.32 7.50 4.21
N GLY A 204 16.81 8.42 3.39
CA GLY A 204 16.43 8.14 2.00
C GLY A 204 15.02 7.57 1.82
N PHE A 205 14.25 7.45 2.90
CA PHE A 205 12.87 6.98 2.85
C PHE A 205 11.97 7.90 2.02
N LEU A 206 11.97 9.21 2.30
CA LEU A 206 11.17 10.17 1.54
C LEU A 206 11.57 10.22 0.06
N ASP A 207 12.86 10.08 -0.23
CA ASP A 207 13.37 10.03 -1.61
C ASP A 207 12.88 8.78 -2.34
N SER A 208 12.81 7.64 -1.64
CA SER A 208 12.27 6.39 -2.20
C SER A 208 10.77 6.53 -2.51
N LEU A 209 10.00 7.15 -1.62
CA LEU A 209 8.59 7.46 -1.90
C LEU A 209 8.42 8.45 -3.06
N ALA A 210 9.29 9.46 -3.14
CA ALA A 210 9.26 10.40 -4.26
C ALA A 210 9.53 9.68 -5.58
N TYR A 211 10.54 8.80 -5.62
CA TYR A 211 10.87 8.00 -6.79
C TYR A 211 9.68 7.15 -7.26
N VAL A 212 8.99 6.44 -6.36
CA VAL A 212 7.84 5.60 -6.77
C VAL A 212 6.67 6.42 -7.28
N LEU A 213 6.39 7.55 -6.62
CA LEU A 213 5.32 8.45 -7.04
C LEU A 213 5.62 9.00 -8.44
N ASP A 214 6.85 9.44 -8.69
CA ASP A 214 7.26 9.98 -9.98
C ASP A 214 7.35 8.90 -11.08
N ALA A 215 7.60 7.65 -10.71
CA ALA A 215 7.49 6.48 -11.59
C ALA A 215 6.02 6.10 -11.91
N GLY A 216 5.04 6.76 -11.29
CA GLY A 216 3.61 6.51 -11.52
C GLY A 216 3.01 5.40 -10.67
N VAL A 217 3.72 4.96 -9.62
CA VAL A 217 3.17 4.07 -8.60
C VAL A 217 2.27 4.86 -7.67
N LYS A 218 1.07 4.35 -7.38
CA LYS A 218 0.17 4.97 -6.39
C LYS A 218 0.64 4.62 -4.99
N VAL A 219 0.77 5.59 -4.09
CA VAL A 219 1.07 5.34 -2.67
C VAL A 219 -0.13 5.78 -1.85
N HIS A 220 -0.67 4.88 -1.03
CA HIS A 220 -1.73 5.20 -0.09
C HIS A 220 -1.25 4.96 1.34
N LEU A 221 -1.29 6.02 2.13
CA LEU A 221 -0.94 6.01 3.54
C LEU A 221 -2.24 6.01 4.35
N VAL A 222 -2.47 4.94 5.11
CA VAL A 222 -3.65 4.77 5.95
C VAL A 222 -3.19 4.84 7.40
N TYR A 223 -3.78 5.74 8.19
CA TYR A 223 -3.36 5.97 9.55
C TYR A 223 -4.54 5.97 10.51
N GLY A 224 -4.48 5.11 11.51
CA GLY A 224 -5.39 5.14 12.65
C GLY A 224 -5.21 6.42 13.46
N ASP A 225 -6.31 7.08 13.78
CA ASP A 225 -6.34 8.35 14.52
C ASP A 225 -6.08 8.18 16.03
N ARG A 226 -6.12 6.94 16.53
CA ARG A 226 -5.81 6.58 17.93
C ARG A 226 -4.44 5.95 18.13
N ASP A 227 -3.69 5.71 17.06
CA ASP A 227 -2.35 5.18 17.19
C ASP A 227 -1.38 6.24 17.74
N TYR A 228 -0.68 5.91 18.82
CA TYR A 228 0.31 6.80 19.41
C TYR A 228 1.65 6.73 18.69
N VAL A 229 2.14 5.51 18.42
CA VAL A 229 3.51 5.30 17.93
C VAL A 229 3.67 5.70 16.48
N CYS A 230 2.65 5.46 15.66
CA CYS A 230 2.64 5.81 14.24
C CYS A 230 1.40 6.62 13.86
N GLY A 231 1.01 7.59 14.68
CA GLY A 231 -0.25 8.32 14.50
C GLY A 231 -0.38 9.19 13.23
N SER A 232 -1.64 9.48 12.90
CA SER A 232 -2.08 10.22 11.69
C SER A 232 -1.44 11.58 11.48
N ILE A 233 -1.26 12.39 12.54
CA ILE A 233 -0.61 13.71 12.48
C ILE A 233 0.76 13.63 11.80
N GLY A 234 1.48 12.57 12.11
CA GLY A 234 2.80 12.38 11.58
C GLY A 234 2.81 11.76 10.19
N GLY A 235 1.83 10.90 9.90
CA GLY A 235 1.56 10.41 8.54
C GLY A 235 1.25 11.54 7.56
N GLU A 236 0.41 12.49 7.97
CA GLU A 236 0.11 13.71 7.23
C GLU A 236 1.40 14.48 6.92
N ARG A 237 2.24 14.73 7.93
CA ARG A 237 3.51 15.45 7.73
C ARG A 237 4.44 14.75 6.75
N VAL A 238 4.52 13.41 6.77
CA VAL A 238 5.26 12.67 5.75
C VAL A 238 4.66 12.89 4.39
N SER A 239 3.34 12.73 4.24
CA SER A 239 2.67 12.92 2.94
C SER A 239 2.97 14.29 2.34
N LEU A 240 3.03 15.35 3.17
CA LEU A 240 3.34 16.71 2.74
C LEU A 240 4.83 16.97 2.53
N ALA A 241 5.71 16.13 3.06
CA ALA A 241 7.17 16.29 2.99
C ALA A 241 7.82 15.50 1.84
N ILE A 242 7.13 14.53 1.24
CA ILE A 242 7.70 13.73 0.14
C ILE A 242 8.05 14.64 -1.06
N PRO A 243 9.31 14.65 -1.52
CA PRO A 243 9.78 15.56 -2.57
C PRO A 243 9.47 15.04 -3.98
N HIS A 244 8.20 14.79 -4.30
CA HIS A 244 7.77 14.32 -5.64
C HIS A 244 7.35 15.47 -6.57
N ALA A 245 7.38 15.24 -7.89
CA ALA A 245 7.15 16.27 -8.90
C ALA A 245 5.77 16.95 -8.83
N ARG A 246 4.77 16.28 -8.24
CA ARG A 246 3.37 16.73 -8.12
C ARG A 246 3.01 17.25 -6.73
N ARG A 247 3.99 17.52 -5.87
CA ARG A 247 3.78 17.90 -4.47
C ARG A 247 2.88 19.13 -4.30
N SER A 248 3.03 20.14 -5.15
CA SER A 248 2.21 21.37 -5.09
C SER A 248 0.72 21.06 -5.25
N ALA A 249 0.36 20.26 -6.28
CA ALA A 249 -1.02 19.84 -6.52
C ALA A 249 -1.56 18.98 -5.37
N PHE A 250 -0.74 18.11 -4.77
CA PHE A 250 -1.14 17.33 -3.61
C PHE A 250 -1.45 18.21 -2.39
N VAL A 251 -0.62 19.22 -2.12
CA VAL A 251 -0.85 20.20 -1.04
C VAL A 251 -2.11 21.04 -1.29
N GLU A 252 -2.37 21.40 -2.54
CA GLU A 252 -3.55 22.20 -2.94
C GLU A 252 -4.87 21.40 -2.88
N ALA A 253 -4.83 20.09 -3.14
CA ALA A 253 -6.02 19.24 -3.17
C ALA A 253 -6.80 19.20 -1.84
N GLY A 254 -6.10 19.37 -0.72
CA GLY A 254 -6.72 19.43 0.61
C GLY A 254 -7.40 18.12 1.04
N TYR A 255 -8.35 18.24 1.97
CA TYR A 255 -9.04 17.10 2.58
C TYR A 255 -10.37 16.80 1.89
N ALA A 256 -10.64 15.50 1.71
CA ALA A 256 -11.95 14.99 1.35
C ALA A 256 -12.41 13.97 2.40
N PRO A 257 -13.71 13.95 2.77
CA PRO A 257 -14.23 12.98 3.71
C PRO A 257 -14.17 11.57 3.11
N LEU A 258 -13.70 10.61 3.90
CA LEU A 258 -13.76 9.19 3.54
C LEU A 258 -15.20 8.68 3.79
N VAL A 259 -15.94 8.47 2.72
CA VAL A 259 -17.30 7.94 2.74
C VAL A 259 -17.25 6.42 2.72
N THR A 260 -17.63 5.82 3.85
CA THR A 260 -17.83 4.37 3.97
C THR A 260 -19.15 4.08 4.68
N ALA A 261 -19.54 2.81 4.71
CA ALA A 261 -20.78 2.41 5.38
C ALA A 261 -20.73 2.56 6.91
N VAL A 262 -19.54 2.70 7.50
CA VAL A 262 -19.33 2.78 8.95
C VAL A 262 -18.31 3.86 9.27
N ASP A 263 -18.73 4.87 10.02
CA ASP A 263 -17.81 5.82 10.61
C ASP A 263 -17.13 5.20 11.83
N GLY A 264 -15.84 5.47 11.99
CA GLY A 264 -15.12 4.93 13.11
C GLY A 264 -13.70 5.43 13.23
N VAL A 265 -13.12 5.03 14.34
CA VAL A 265 -11.81 5.41 14.84
C VAL A 265 -10.96 4.14 14.94
N ALA A 266 -9.65 4.27 14.77
CA ALA A 266 -8.76 3.12 14.66
C ALA A 266 -7.42 3.35 15.35
N GLY A 267 -6.92 2.29 16.00
CA GLY A 267 -5.56 2.23 16.52
C GLY A 267 -4.55 1.80 15.45
N HIS A 268 -3.48 1.15 15.88
CA HIS A 268 -2.35 0.74 15.03
C HIS A 268 -2.77 -0.23 13.91
N GLU A 269 -3.47 -1.29 14.28
CA GLU A 269 -3.98 -2.30 13.34
C GLU A 269 -5.32 -1.87 12.71
N VAL A 270 -5.30 -0.86 11.84
CA VAL A 270 -6.52 -0.28 11.25
C VAL A 270 -7.53 -1.31 10.74
N PRO A 271 -7.14 -2.38 10.01
CA PRO A 271 -8.10 -3.40 9.55
C PRO A 271 -8.84 -4.12 10.69
N SER A 272 -8.23 -4.25 11.86
CA SER A 272 -8.84 -4.89 13.03
C SER A 272 -9.88 -4.00 13.71
N TYR A 273 -9.71 -2.67 13.66
CA TYR A 273 -10.67 -1.69 14.17
C TYR A 273 -11.79 -1.37 13.17
N GLN A 274 -11.42 -1.17 11.90
CA GLN A 274 -12.28 -0.67 10.83
C GLN A 274 -12.13 -1.54 9.57
N PRO A 275 -12.57 -2.82 9.59
CA PRO A 275 -12.35 -3.76 8.50
C PRO A 275 -13.00 -3.30 7.19
N VAL A 276 -14.19 -2.71 7.27
CA VAL A 276 -14.92 -2.20 6.09
C VAL A 276 -14.18 -1.03 5.47
N ALA A 277 -13.78 -0.04 6.26
CA ALA A 277 -13.07 1.13 5.75
C ALA A 277 -11.67 0.78 5.21
N ALA A 278 -10.95 -0.14 5.87
CA ALA A 278 -9.66 -0.63 5.42
C ALA A 278 -9.78 -1.38 4.09
N TYR A 279 -10.76 -2.28 3.95
CA TYR A 279 -11.01 -3.01 2.71
C TYR A 279 -11.41 -2.07 1.57
N GLU A 280 -12.32 -1.13 1.83
CA GLU A 280 -12.75 -0.15 0.83
C GLU A 280 -11.58 0.73 0.37
N SER A 281 -10.74 1.20 1.29
CA SER A 281 -9.54 1.98 0.96
C SER A 281 -8.56 1.19 0.10
N PHE A 282 -8.28 -0.06 0.48
CA PHE A 282 -7.41 -0.96 -0.30
C PHE A 282 -7.98 -1.23 -1.69
N ARG A 283 -9.27 -1.56 -1.79
CA ARG A 283 -9.97 -1.81 -3.04
C ARG A 283 -9.91 -0.58 -3.95
N ARG A 284 -10.28 0.60 -3.44
CA ARG A 284 -10.29 1.85 -4.21
C ARG A 284 -8.89 2.19 -4.72
N ALA A 285 -7.89 2.13 -3.85
CA ALA A 285 -6.50 2.37 -4.22
C ALA A 285 -5.98 1.36 -5.27
N THR A 286 -6.37 0.09 -5.17
CA THR A 286 -5.94 -0.96 -6.09
C THR A 286 -6.60 -0.82 -7.46
N PHE A 287 -7.90 -0.53 -7.50
CA PHE A 287 -8.72 -0.56 -8.72
C PHE A 287 -8.96 0.81 -9.37
N ASP A 288 -8.08 1.78 -9.11
CA ASP A 288 -8.19 3.13 -9.70
C ASP A 288 -9.55 3.78 -9.43
N LEU A 289 -9.95 3.81 -8.16
CA LEU A 289 -11.10 4.58 -7.71
C LEU A 289 -10.64 5.64 -6.72
N ASP A 290 -11.34 6.78 -6.70
CA ASP A 290 -11.10 7.80 -5.71
C ASP A 290 -11.25 7.23 -4.29
N ILE A 291 -10.33 7.59 -3.39
CA ILE A 291 -10.32 7.05 -2.04
C ILE A 291 -11.56 7.50 -1.26
N ALA A 292 -12.02 8.73 -1.48
CA ALA A 292 -13.11 9.34 -0.72
C ALA A 292 -14.44 8.57 -0.87
N THR A 293 -14.89 8.30 -2.09
CA THR A 293 -16.22 7.75 -2.39
C THR A 293 -16.16 6.39 -3.09
N GLY A 294 -15.11 6.12 -3.85
CA GLY A 294 -14.98 4.92 -4.67
C GLY A 294 -15.87 4.91 -5.92
N LEU A 295 -16.36 6.08 -6.36
CA LEU A 295 -17.30 6.24 -7.47
C LEU A 295 -16.65 6.85 -8.72
N VAL A 296 -15.57 7.60 -8.53
CA VAL A 296 -14.86 8.31 -9.61
C VAL A 296 -13.64 7.50 -10.02
N PRO A 297 -13.48 7.18 -11.32
CA PRO A 297 -12.25 6.60 -11.81
C PRO A 297 -11.05 7.50 -11.53
N ASP A 298 -10.03 6.92 -10.95
CA ASP A 298 -8.79 7.57 -10.55
C ASP A 298 -7.87 7.66 -11.79
N VAL A 299 -8.05 8.70 -12.62
CA VAL A 299 -7.43 8.82 -13.97
C VAL A 299 -5.91 9.08 -13.99
N TRP A 300 -5.18 8.84 -12.89
CA TRP A 300 -3.75 9.18 -12.75
C TRP A 300 -2.79 8.41 -13.67
N HIS A 301 -3.25 7.31 -14.27
CA HIS A 301 -2.45 6.47 -15.16
C HIS A 301 -2.52 6.89 -16.65
N ILE A 302 -3.30 7.92 -16.98
CA ILE A 302 -3.36 8.47 -18.34
C ILE A 302 -2.26 9.52 -18.51
N LYS A 303 -1.15 9.14 -19.14
CA LYS A 303 -0.22 10.11 -19.74
C LYS A 303 -0.91 10.67 -20.99
N ASN A 304 -1.50 11.85 -20.89
CA ASN A 304 -2.13 12.52 -22.03
C ASN A 304 -1.08 12.83 -23.11
N VAL A 305 -1.06 12.04 -24.17
CA VAL A 305 -1.04 12.61 -25.52
C VAL A 305 -2.40 12.25 -26.12
N PRO A 306 -3.36 13.18 -26.16
CA PRO A 306 -4.62 12.95 -26.84
C PRO A 306 -4.30 12.65 -28.31
N SER A 307 -4.71 11.49 -28.81
CA SER A 307 -4.88 11.32 -30.24
C SER A 307 -5.98 12.27 -30.71
N GLU A 308 -5.89 12.80 -31.93
CA GLU A 308 -6.96 13.61 -32.50
C GLU A 308 -8.28 12.84 -32.32
N ARG A 309 -9.25 13.48 -31.65
CA ARG A 309 -10.55 12.87 -31.41
C ARG A 309 -11.12 12.48 -32.78
N PRO A 310 -11.43 11.20 -33.02
CA PRO A 310 -12.07 10.82 -34.27
C PRO A 310 -13.37 11.61 -34.41
N ALA A 311 -13.65 12.11 -35.61
CA ALA A 311 -14.87 12.85 -35.89
C ALA A 311 -16.10 12.02 -35.45
N ALA A 312 -17.04 12.66 -34.79
CA ALA A 312 -18.24 12.00 -34.28
C ALA A 312 -19.01 11.33 -35.43
N ARG A 313 -19.33 10.04 -35.29
CA ARG A 313 -20.16 9.28 -36.25
C ARG A 313 -21.54 9.05 -35.62
N CYS A 314 -22.60 9.38 -36.36
CA CYS A 314 -23.97 9.26 -35.84
C CYS A 314 -24.58 7.90 -36.19
N TYR A 315 -25.10 7.17 -35.19
CA TYR A 315 -25.69 5.84 -35.37
C TYR A 315 -27.23 5.89 -35.26
N VAL A 316 -27.94 5.54 -36.33
CA VAL A 316 -29.39 5.79 -36.48
C VAL A 316 -30.29 5.05 -35.50
N LEU A 317 -29.81 3.94 -34.93
CA LEU A 317 -30.58 3.13 -33.98
C LEU A 317 -30.33 3.50 -32.51
N ASN A 318 -29.44 4.46 -32.22
CA ASN A 318 -29.18 4.94 -30.87
C ASN A 318 -29.17 6.49 -30.80
N PRO A 319 -30.32 7.13 -30.53
CA PRO A 319 -30.51 8.59 -30.51
C PRO A 319 -29.65 9.36 -29.49
N LEU A 320 -28.92 8.68 -28.61
CA LEU A 320 -28.08 9.31 -27.58
C LEU A 320 -26.67 9.68 -28.07
N THR A 321 -26.37 9.49 -29.36
CA THR A 321 -25.03 9.69 -29.95
C THR A 321 -24.88 10.97 -30.81
N TYR A 322 -25.81 11.93 -30.73
CA TYR A 322 -25.95 12.99 -31.74
C TYR A 322 -25.41 14.37 -31.34
N LEU A 323 -24.90 15.07 -32.35
CA LEU A 323 -24.89 16.54 -32.41
C LEU A 323 -26.26 17.00 -33.00
N PRO A 324 -26.89 18.06 -32.46
CA PRO A 324 -28.26 18.44 -32.82
C PRO A 324 -28.51 18.64 -34.33
N GLU A 325 -27.54 19.22 -35.04
CA GLU A 325 -27.62 19.53 -36.47
C GLU A 325 -27.70 18.27 -37.36
N VAL A 326 -27.08 17.16 -36.93
CA VAL A 326 -27.10 15.90 -37.68
C VAL A 326 -28.45 15.18 -37.50
N TRP A 327 -29.07 15.35 -36.33
CA TRP A 327 -30.38 14.77 -36.04
C TRP A 327 -31.48 15.40 -36.88
N GLU A 328 -31.41 16.72 -37.12
CA GLU A 328 -32.36 17.41 -38.01
C GLU A 328 -32.35 16.84 -39.44
N MET A 329 -31.18 16.46 -39.97
CA MET A 329 -31.08 15.82 -41.29
C MET A 329 -31.69 14.40 -41.31
N VAL A 330 -31.60 13.67 -40.19
CA VAL A 330 -32.21 12.35 -40.04
C VAL A 330 -33.73 12.48 -39.95
N GLU A 331 -34.25 13.43 -39.17
CA GLU A 331 -35.68 13.70 -39.05
C GLU A 331 -36.30 14.25 -40.35
N ALA A 332 -35.55 15.06 -41.10
CA ALA A 332 -35.96 15.58 -42.40
C ALA A 332 -35.90 14.52 -43.53
N GLY A 333 -35.28 13.35 -43.28
CA GLY A 333 -35.17 12.27 -44.26
C GLY A 333 -34.11 12.49 -45.34
N THR A 334 -33.17 13.42 -45.15
CA THR A 334 -32.16 13.82 -46.14
C THR A 334 -30.75 13.30 -45.84
N ALA A 335 -30.61 12.49 -44.78
CA ALA A 335 -29.34 11.89 -44.37
C ALA A 335 -29.03 10.61 -45.18
N VAL A 336 -27.79 10.49 -45.66
CA VAL A 336 -27.29 9.26 -46.29
C VAL A 336 -26.76 8.33 -45.20
N VAL A 337 -27.38 7.15 -45.08
CA VAL A 337 -27.05 6.16 -44.05
C VAL A 337 -26.41 4.93 -44.69
N ARG A 338 -25.25 4.51 -44.19
CA ARG A 338 -24.60 3.24 -44.54
C ARG A 338 -24.24 2.48 -43.27
N ASP A 339 -24.53 1.19 -43.23
CA ASP A 339 -24.30 0.31 -42.08
C ASP A 339 -24.80 0.91 -40.75
N TRP A 340 -25.97 1.57 -40.82
CA TRP A 340 -26.62 2.26 -39.70
C TRP A 340 -25.88 3.51 -39.17
N PHE A 341 -24.88 4.02 -39.89
CA PHE A 341 -24.23 5.29 -39.60
C PHE A 341 -24.55 6.36 -40.64
N VAL A 342 -24.73 7.61 -40.21
CA VAL A 342 -24.85 8.78 -41.11
C VAL A 342 -23.47 9.10 -41.67
N VAL A 343 -23.34 9.09 -43.00
CA VAL A 343 -22.07 9.32 -43.71
C VAL A 343 -22.08 10.58 -44.59
N GLY A 344 -23.19 11.33 -44.63
CA GLY A 344 -23.32 12.61 -45.34
C GLY A 344 -24.77 13.05 -45.53
N GLY A 345 -24.97 14.20 -46.19
CA GLY A 345 -26.27 14.70 -46.64
C GLY A 345 -26.30 14.94 -48.16
N GLU A 346 -27.49 14.98 -48.77
CA GLU A 346 -27.64 15.08 -50.23
C GLU A 346 -27.07 16.37 -50.87
N THR A 347 -26.62 17.35 -50.08
CA THR A 347 -25.95 18.55 -50.59
C THR A 347 -24.62 18.82 -49.89
N GLY A 348 -23.60 18.00 -50.16
CA GLY A 348 -22.19 18.42 -50.09
C GLY A 348 -21.21 17.53 -49.31
N GLY A 349 -20.37 16.79 -50.07
CA GLY A 349 -19.02 16.35 -49.67
C GLY A 349 -18.89 15.01 -48.94
N GLU A 350 -18.33 13.98 -49.61
CA GLU A 350 -17.90 12.72 -48.97
C GLU A 350 -16.80 13.00 -47.92
N HIS A 351 -17.03 12.64 -46.66
CA HIS A 351 -15.96 12.56 -45.66
C HIS A 351 -15.15 11.27 -45.88
N GLY A 352 -14.07 11.37 -46.65
CA GLY A 352 -13.16 10.27 -46.98
C GLY A 352 -12.40 9.69 -45.80
N GLU A 353 -12.03 8.41 -45.92
CA GLU A 353 -11.13 7.66 -45.03
C GLU A 353 -9.71 8.28 -44.95
N PRO A 354 -8.95 8.09 -43.85
CA PRO A 354 -7.76 8.87 -43.57
C PRO A 354 -6.51 8.40 -44.34
N SER A 355 -5.76 9.35 -44.91
CA SER A 355 -4.39 9.15 -45.40
C SER A 355 -3.37 9.67 -44.38
N ASP A 356 -2.42 8.80 -44.03
CA ASP A 356 -1.25 9.02 -43.17
C ASP A 356 -0.32 10.11 -43.74
N THR A 357 0.08 11.14 -42.98
CA THR A 357 1.36 11.86 -43.12
C THR A 357 1.60 12.95 -42.04
N THR A 358 2.88 13.05 -41.68
CA THR A 358 3.61 13.93 -40.76
C THR A 358 3.64 15.43 -41.11
N GLY A 359 3.81 16.33 -40.12
CA GLY A 359 4.63 17.56 -40.30
C GLY A 359 4.17 18.88 -39.64
N GLU A 360 5.09 19.43 -38.83
CA GLU A 360 5.40 20.85 -38.57
C GLU A 360 4.58 21.72 -37.59
N LEU A 361 5.32 22.11 -36.54
CA LEU A 361 5.05 23.19 -35.58
C LEU A 361 5.36 24.56 -36.20
N SER A 362 4.50 25.55 -35.97
CA SER A 362 4.90 26.96 -36.03
C SER A 362 4.23 27.80 -34.94
N GLU A 363 4.98 28.83 -34.54
CA GLU A 363 4.94 29.67 -33.34
C GLU A 363 3.76 30.66 -33.28
N GLY A 364 3.47 31.20 -32.09
CA GLY A 364 2.85 32.52 -31.99
C GLY A 364 2.17 32.89 -30.66
N LEU A 365 2.96 33.53 -29.78
CA LEU A 365 2.63 34.36 -28.60
C LEU A 365 2.16 33.70 -27.30
#